data_AF-A0A852UW56-F1
#
_entry.id   AF-A0A852UW56-F1
#
_cell.length_a   1.000
_cell.length_b   1.000
_cell.length_c   1.000
_cell.angle_alpha   90.00
_cell.angle_beta   90.00
_cell.angle_gamma   90.00
#
_symmetry.space_group_name_H-M   'P 1'
#
loop_
_entity.id
_entity.type
_entity.pdbx_description
1 polymer ?
#
loop_
_entity_poly.entity_id
_entity_poly.type
_entity_poly.pdbx_seq_one_letter_code
_entity_poly.pdbx_strand_id
1 'polypeptide(L)'
;MEKHTITATWDEIPEDADDLALVRGGYRTYLCFCGKRLPDRASAELHALETQQCTACLGSTTEDVVPGYSQTCTACAGTGRRKVQVTWNLAYAEAERMITPDVVRTIIAPMREPFRLSQVADAVRDALGLPVGRLPVGPRVREILRRLEAAGELILVSAPDEMLRGPSVVLYRDPYWQHASD
;
A
#
# COMPACT_ATOMS: atom_id res chain seq x y z
N MET A 1 -7.89 27.48 -11.78
CA MET A 1 -8.00 26.45 -10.73
C MET A 1 -6.63 26.35 -10.10
N GLU A 2 -6.47 26.82 -8.87
CA GLU A 2 -5.17 26.76 -8.20
C GLU A 2 -4.75 25.29 -8.02
N LYS A 3 -3.51 24.98 -8.39
CA LYS A 3 -2.96 23.64 -8.25
C LYS A 3 -2.62 23.43 -6.78
N HIS A 4 -3.48 22.76 -6.02
CA HIS A 4 -3.26 22.48 -4.58
C HIS A 4 -2.37 21.24 -4.32
N THR A 5 -1.37 21.00 -5.18
CA THR A 5 -0.40 19.93 -4.91
C THR A 5 0.43 20.32 -3.70
N ILE A 6 0.53 19.41 -2.73
CA ILE A 6 1.35 19.58 -1.53
C ILE A 6 2.64 18.80 -1.72
N THR A 7 3.77 19.47 -1.60
CA THR A 7 5.09 18.85 -1.60
C THR A 7 5.52 18.58 -0.16
N ALA A 8 6.14 17.44 0.07
CA ALA A 8 6.79 17.11 1.32
C ALA A 8 8.31 17.25 1.14
N THR A 9 8.98 17.81 2.14
CA THR A 9 10.44 17.85 2.24
C THR A 9 10.86 17.12 3.49
N TRP A 10 11.86 16.26 3.37
CA TRP A 10 12.45 15.59 4.52
C TRP A 10 13.24 16.60 5.35
N ASP A 11 12.95 16.61 6.64
CA ASP A 11 13.76 17.30 7.64
C ASP A 11 14.93 16.38 8.05
N GLU A 12 15.71 16.82 9.04
CA GLU A 12 16.75 15.98 9.63
C GLU A 12 16.12 14.72 10.28
N ILE A 13 16.59 13.54 9.84
CA ILE A 13 16.12 12.24 10.31
C ILE A 13 17.16 11.70 11.30
N PRO A 14 16.82 11.53 12.59
CA PRO A 14 17.70 10.89 13.56
C PRO A 14 18.16 9.49 13.12
N GLU A 15 19.38 9.10 13.48
CA GLU A 15 19.92 7.76 13.17
C GLU A 15 19.07 6.64 13.81
N ASP A 16 18.48 6.90 14.98
CA ASP A 16 17.62 6.01 15.75
C ASP A 16 16.11 6.22 15.47
N ALA A 17 15.76 7.00 14.44
CA ALA A 17 14.37 7.30 14.13
C ALA A 17 13.57 6.03 13.82
N ASP A 18 12.45 5.87 14.52
CA ASP A 18 11.49 4.78 14.31
C ASP A 18 11.07 4.70 12.83
N ASP A 19 11.26 3.53 12.23
CA ASP A 19 10.93 3.27 10.82
C ASP A 19 9.45 3.45 10.54
N LEU A 20 8.58 3.12 11.52
CA LEU A 20 7.15 3.29 11.34
C LEU A 20 6.77 4.77 11.31
N ALA A 21 7.36 5.59 12.17
CA ALA A 21 7.20 7.04 12.13
C ALA A 21 7.66 7.62 10.78
N LEU A 22 8.82 7.17 10.27
CA LEU A 22 9.37 7.64 8.99
C LEU A 22 8.47 7.29 7.80
N VAL A 23 8.01 6.04 7.70
CA VAL A 23 7.10 5.59 6.63
C VAL A 23 5.76 6.32 6.68
N ARG A 24 5.29 6.70 7.87
CA ARG A 24 4.04 7.46 8.07
C ARG A 24 4.17 8.97 7.85
N GLY A 25 5.33 9.44 7.38
CA GLY A 25 5.56 10.84 7.04
C GLY A 25 6.02 11.71 8.20
N GLY A 26 6.57 11.09 9.25
CA GLY A 26 7.38 11.79 10.25
C GLY A 26 8.64 12.40 9.62
N TYR A 27 9.17 13.43 10.28
CA TYR A 27 10.34 14.19 9.80
C TYR A 27 10.12 14.82 8.42
N ARG A 28 8.89 15.27 8.16
CA ARG A 28 8.55 15.98 6.93
C ARG A 28 7.86 17.28 7.24
N THR A 29 8.27 18.32 6.52
CA THR A 29 7.55 19.58 6.39
C THR A 29 6.76 19.61 5.09
N TYR A 30 5.61 20.29 5.10
CA TYR A 30 4.69 20.28 3.97
C TYR A 30 4.40 21.70 3.49
N LEU A 31 4.44 21.89 2.18
CA LEU A 31 4.11 23.15 1.51
C LEU A 31 3.13 22.90 0.38
N CYS A 32 1.99 23.56 0.43
CA CYS A 32 1.07 23.57 -0.70
C CYS A 32 1.50 24.61 -1.73
N PHE A 33 1.31 24.32 -3.02
CA PHE A 33 1.54 25.27 -4.11
C PHE A 33 0.62 26.51 -4.08
N CYS A 34 -0.41 26.55 -3.24
CA CYS A 34 -1.16 27.77 -2.94
C CYS A 34 -0.45 28.68 -1.91
N GLY A 35 0.75 28.31 -1.44
CA GLY A 35 1.55 29.07 -0.48
C GLY A 35 1.31 28.71 0.99
N LYS A 36 0.32 27.86 1.30
CA LYS A 36 0.04 27.43 2.68
C LYS A 36 1.13 26.49 3.19
N ARG A 37 1.80 26.88 4.28
CA ARG A 37 2.68 26.00 5.07
C ARG A 37 1.84 25.12 5.98
N LEU A 38 2.18 23.84 6.03
CA LEU A 38 1.44 22.81 6.76
C LEU A 38 2.44 22.12 7.70
N PRO A 39 2.34 22.34 9.01
CA PRO A 39 3.39 22.00 9.97
C PRO A 39 3.60 20.50 10.15
N ASP A 40 2.63 19.68 9.77
CA ASP A 40 2.66 18.24 10.00
C ASP A 40 1.81 17.49 8.97
N ARG A 41 1.86 16.15 9.06
CA ARG A 41 1.10 15.27 8.18
C ARG A 41 -0.42 15.47 8.31
N ALA A 42 -0.93 15.65 9.53
CA ALA A 42 -2.36 15.78 9.78
C ALA A 42 -2.96 17.06 9.15
N SER A 43 -2.27 18.19 9.31
CA SER A 43 -2.63 19.46 8.67
C SER A 43 -2.53 19.39 7.15
N ALA A 44 -1.56 18.66 6.61
CA ALA A 44 -1.46 18.40 5.18
C ALA A 44 -2.62 17.56 4.64
N GLU A 45 -3.00 16.50 5.35
CA GLU A 45 -4.15 15.64 4.99
C GLU A 45 -5.47 16.40 5.05
N LEU A 46 -5.69 17.21 6.09
CA LEU A 46 -6.87 18.06 6.21
C LEU A 46 -6.95 19.05 5.05
N HIS A 47 -5.84 19.71 4.71
CA HIS A 47 -5.82 20.64 3.59
C HIS A 47 -6.04 19.95 2.23
N ALA A 48 -5.46 18.76 2.03
CA ALA A 48 -5.71 17.94 0.85
C ALA A 48 -7.20 17.57 0.72
N LEU A 49 -7.86 17.22 1.84
CA LEU A 49 -9.28 16.94 1.89
C LEU A 49 -10.12 18.16 1.48
N GLU A 50 -9.85 19.33 2.07
CA GLU A 50 -10.52 20.60 1.75
C GLU A 50 -10.41 20.95 0.26
N THR A 51 -9.27 20.62 -0.35
CA THR A 51 -8.94 20.97 -1.75
C THR A 51 -9.16 19.83 -2.74
N GLN A 52 -9.88 18.78 -2.33
CA GLN A 52 -10.23 17.62 -3.17
C GLN A 52 -9.02 16.85 -3.74
N GLN A 53 -7.87 16.92 -3.08
CA GLN A 53 -6.69 16.12 -3.38
C GLN A 53 -6.71 14.79 -2.62
N CYS A 54 -6.02 13.79 -3.16
CA CYS A 54 -5.80 12.53 -2.46
C CYS A 54 -5.11 12.81 -1.13
N THR A 55 -5.63 12.28 -0.02
CA THR A 55 -5.02 12.49 1.30
C THR A 55 -3.78 11.64 1.53
N ALA A 56 -3.56 10.58 0.75
CA ALA A 56 -2.35 9.76 0.86
C ALA A 56 -1.13 10.46 0.24
N CYS A 57 -1.20 10.79 -1.06
CA CYS A 57 -0.10 11.49 -1.75
C CYS A 57 -0.23 13.01 -1.75
N LEU A 58 -1.23 13.57 -1.08
CA LEU A 58 -1.44 15.02 -0.96
C LEU A 58 -1.48 15.76 -2.32
N GLY A 59 -2.00 15.07 -3.36
CA GLY A 59 -2.11 15.60 -4.71
C GLY A 59 -0.83 15.55 -5.57
N SER A 60 0.26 14.96 -5.09
CA SER A 60 1.53 14.82 -5.82
C SER A 60 1.53 13.74 -6.91
N THR A 61 0.61 12.77 -6.83
CA THR A 61 0.57 11.50 -7.58
C THR A 61 1.54 10.41 -7.12
N THR A 62 2.53 10.76 -6.29
CA THR A 62 3.59 9.87 -5.80
C THR A 62 3.67 9.89 -4.27
N GLU A 63 4.01 8.77 -3.67
CA GLU A 63 4.28 8.64 -2.25
C GLU A 63 5.77 8.44 -2.04
N ASP A 64 6.42 9.41 -1.38
CA ASP A 64 7.76 9.23 -0.84
C ASP A 64 7.64 8.35 0.39
N VAL A 65 8.17 7.12 0.34
CA VAL A 65 8.04 6.14 1.44
C VAL A 65 9.16 6.34 2.44
N VAL A 66 10.40 6.37 1.93
CA VAL A 66 11.63 6.68 2.66
C VAL A 66 12.46 7.67 1.81
N PRO A 67 13.46 8.36 2.38
CA PRO A 67 14.37 9.18 1.57
C PRO A 67 14.97 8.38 0.42
N GLY A 68 14.93 8.96 -0.79
CA GLY A 68 15.47 8.32 -2.00
C GLY A 68 14.57 7.26 -2.66
N TYR A 69 13.45 6.89 -2.04
CA TYR A 69 12.49 5.95 -2.64
C TYR A 69 11.07 6.53 -2.69
N SER A 70 10.55 6.62 -3.91
CA SER A 70 9.19 7.05 -4.19
C SER A 70 8.48 6.02 -5.07
N GLN A 71 7.16 5.95 -4.93
CA GLN A 71 6.32 5.10 -5.76
C GLN A 71 5.04 5.82 -6.17
N THR A 72 4.40 5.35 -7.25
CA THR A 72 3.08 5.83 -7.64
C THR A 72 2.08 5.60 -6.51
N CYS A 73 1.26 6.61 -6.21
CA CYS A 73 0.29 6.53 -5.12
C CYS A 73 -0.76 5.45 -5.40
N THR A 74 -0.76 4.40 -4.58
CA THR A 74 -1.69 3.27 -4.75
C THR A 74 -3.09 3.62 -4.26
N ALA A 75 -3.20 4.51 -3.27
CA ALA A 75 -4.50 4.92 -2.71
C ALA A 75 -5.38 5.69 -3.71
N CYS A 76 -4.80 6.34 -4.73
CA CYS A 76 -5.56 7.07 -5.75
C CYS A 76 -5.17 6.70 -7.18
N ALA A 77 -4.53 5.54 -7.37
CA ALA A 77 -4.02 5.07 -8.65
C ALA A 77 -3.19 6.13 -9.41
N GLY A 78 -2.34 6.87 -8.70
CA GLY A 78 -1.48 7.91 -9.28
C GLY A 78 -2.21 9.16 -9.80
N THR A 79 -3.50 9.33 -9.52
CA THR A 79 -4.25 10.50 -10.04
C THR A 79 -4.06 11.75 -9.20
N GLY A 80 -3.64 11.60 -7.95
CA GLY A 80 -3.58 12.69 -6.97
C GLY A 80 -4.95 13.19 -6.51
N ARG A 81 -6.07 12.54 -6.88
CA ARG A 81 -7.42 13.07 -6.64
C ARG A 81 -8.19 12.34 -5.56
N ARG A 82 -8.93 13.10 -4.73
CA ARG A 82 -9.75 12.54 -3.65
C ARG A 82 -10.87 11.65 -4.18
N LYS A 83 -11.54 12.07 -5.24
CA LYS A 83 -12.65 11.30 -5.84
C LYS A 83 -12.22 9.86 -6.19
N VAL A 84 -11.06 9.72 -6.83
CA VAL A 84 -10.51 8.41 -7.21
C VAL A 84 -10.13 7.62 -5.95
N GLN A 85 -9.52 8.27 -4.96
CA GLN A 85 -9.21 7.65 -3.67
C GLN A 85 -10.47 7.09 -2.98
N VAL A 86 -11.58 7.84 -2.95
CA VAL A 86 -12.84 7.36 -2.36
C VAL A 86 -13.40 6.17 -3.13
N THR A 87 -13.43 6.24 -4.47
CA THR A 87 -13.85 5.10 -5.29
C THR A 87 -13.00 3.87 -5.03
N TRP A 88 -11.68 4.04 -4.88
CA TRP A 88 -10.76 2.95 -4.59
C TRP A 88 -10.99 2.35 -3.21
N ASN A 89 -11.22 3.18 -2.19
CA ASN A 89 -11.56 2.72 -0.85
C ASN A 89 -12.88 1.94 -0.82
N LEU A 90 -13.89 2.37 -1.57
CA LEU A 90 -15.15 1.63 -1.71
C LEU A 90 -14.93 0.26 -2.37
N ALA A 91 -14.12 0.21 -3.42
CA ALA A 91 -13.74 -1.06 -4.05
C ALA A 91 -12.94 -1.96 -3.10
N TYR A 92 -12.10 -1.39 -2.23
CA TYR A 92 -11.38 -2.15 -1.20
C TYR A 92 -12.34 -2.75 -0.16
N ALA A 93 -13.27 -1.95 0.38
CA ALA A 93 -14.28 -2.42 1.33
C ALA A 93 -15.23 -3.48 0.72
N GLU A 94 -15.43 -3.45 -0.59
CA GLU A 94 -16.11 -4.52 -1.32
C GLU A 94 -15.24 -5.77 -1.44
N ALA A 95 -13.95 -5.62 -1.77
CA ALA A 95 -13.00 -6.71 -1.83
C ALA A 95 -12.84 -7.42 -0.47
N GLU A 96 -12.87 -6.70 0.65
CA GLU A 96 -12.82 -7.28 1.99
C GLU A 96 -13.98 -8.23 2.27
N ARG A 97 -15.17 -7.90 1.75
CA ARG A 97 -16.39 -8.71 1.91
C ARG A 97 -16.40 -9.93 1.00
N MET A 98 -15.84 -9.82 -0.21
CA MET A 98 -15.86 -10.89 -1.21
C MET A 98 -14.66 -11.84 -1.12
N ILE A 99 -13.47 -11.31 -0.82
CA ILE A 99 -12.21 -12.03 -0.76
C ILE A 99 -11.86 -12.18 0.72
N THR A 100 -12.38 -13.23 1.32
CA THR A 100 -12.18 -13.56 2.73
C THR A 100 -10.95 -14.45 2.91
N PRO A 101 -10.40 -14.58 4.13
CA PRO A 101 -9.35 -15.55 4.42
C PRO A 101 -9.71 -16.97 3.99
N ASP A 102 -10.95 -17.42 4.17
CA ASP A 102 -11.38 -18.78 3.83
C ASP A 102 -11.43 -19.02 2.32
N VAL A 103 -11.78 -17.99 1.53
CA VAL A 103 -11.68 -18.05 0.07
C VAL A 103 -10.22 -18.26 -0.35
N VAL A 104 -9.31 -17.46 0.22
CA VAL A 104 -7.88 -17.58 -0.09
C VAL A 104 -7.31 -18.93 0.36
N ARG A 105 -7.64 -19.40 1.56
CA ARG A 105 -7.25 -20.73 2.05
C ARG A 105 -7.69 -21.84 1.09
N THR A 106 -8.95 -21.79 0.64
CA THR A 106 -9.49 -22.75 -0.34
C THR A 106 -8.68 -22.75 -1.63
N ILE A 107 -8.29 -21.58 -2.11
CA ILE A 107 -7.53 -21.40 -3.36
C ILE A 107 -6.10 -21.93 -3.24
N ILE A 108 -5.43 -21.68 -2.10
CA ILE A 108 -4.03 -22.09 -1.90
C ILE A 108 -3.89 -23.53 -1.40
N ALA A 109 -4.94 -24.15 -0.85
CA ALA A 109 -4.93 -25.54 -0.37
C ALA A 109 -4.36 -26.57 -1.37
N PRO A 110 -4.66 -26.53 -2.68
CA PRO A 110 -4.07 -27.47 -3.64
C PRO A 110 -2.62 -27.13 -4.04
N MET A 111 -2.08 -25.96 -3.68
CA MET A 111 -0.73 -25.52 -4.05
C MET A 111 0.31 -26.20 -3.15
N ARG A 112 1.01 -27.22 -3.67
CA ARG A 112 2.02 -27.98 -2.92
C ARG A 112 3.42 -27.38 -2.98
N GLU A 113 3.71 -26.64 -4.04
CA GLU A 113 4.97 -25.92 -4.23
C GLU A 113 4.81 -24.45 -3.79
N PRO A 114 5.92 -23.72 -3.56
CA PRO A 114 5.86 -22.28 -3.32
C PRO A 114 5.10 -21.54 -4.42
N PHE A 115 4.24 -20.61 -4.02
CA PHE A 115 3.32 -19.88 -4.90
C PHE A 115 3.50 -18.36 -4.76
N ARG A 116 3.36 -17.65 -5.88
CA ARG A 116 3.52 -16.19 -5.97
C ARG A 116 2.25 -15.46 -5.57
N LEU A 117 2.39 -14.21 -5.10
CA LEU A 117 1.26 -13.30 -4.90
C LEU A 117 0.38 -13.20 -6.16
N SER A 118 1.02 -12.97 -7.31
CA SER A 118 0.32 -12.81 -8.60
C SER A 118 -0.51 -14.04 -8.95
N GLN A 119 0.02 -15.24 -8.77
CA GLN A 119 -0.67 -16.51 -9.01
C GLN A 119 -1.92 -16.65 -8.14
N VAL A 120 -1.84 -16.34 -6.84
CA VAL A 120 -3.00 -16.39 -5.95
C VAL A 120 -4.03 -15.32 -6.32
N ALA A 121 -3.58 -14.11 -6.67
CA ALA A 121 -4.48 -13.04 -7.10
C ALA A 121 -5.22 -13.39 -8.41
N ASP A 122 -4.55 -14.03 -9.37
CA ASP A 122 -5.17 -14.48 -10.61
C ASP A 122 -6.19 -15.59 -10.33
N ALA A 123 -5.84 -16.59 -9.52
CA ALA A 123 -6.76 -17.66 -9.11
C ALA A 123 -8.00 -17.14 -8.36
N VAL A 124 -7.85 -16.10 -7.52
CA VAL A 124 -9.00 -15.42 -6.88
C VAL A 124 -9.89 -14.72 -7.90
N ARG A 125 -9.32 -14.06 -8.91
CA ARG A 125 -10.13 -13.43 -9.97
C ARG A 125 -10.94 -14.48 -10.73
N ASP A 126 -10.29 -15.58 -11.09
CA ASP A 126 -10.93 -16.67 -11.84
C ASP A 126 -12.05 -17.32 -11.02
N ALA A 127 -11.80 -17.62 -9.74
CA ALA A 127 -12.78 -18.22 -8.84
C ALA A 127 -14.02 -17.34 -8.62
N LEU A 128 -13.85 -16.01 -8.66
CA LEU A 128 -14.93 -15.05 -8.47
C LEU A 128 -15.54 -14.53 -9.80
N GLY A 129 -15.04 -14.99 -10.96
CA GLY A 129 -15.48 -14.52 -12.27
C GLY A 129 -15.27 -13.01 -12.48
N LEU A 130 -14.20 -12.45 -11.91
CA LEU A 130 -13.95 -11.00 -11.95
C LEU A 130 -13.16 -10.61 -13.20
N PRO A 131 -13.60 -9.59 -13.97
CA PRO A 131 -12.82 -9.08 -15.08
C PRO A 131 -11.56 -8.36 -14.59
N VAL A 132 -10.54 -8.26 -15.46
CA VAL A 132 -9.31 -7.52 -15.17
C VAL A 132 -9.64 -6.08 -14.78
N GLY A 133 -9.01 -5.60 -13.70
CA GLY A 133 -9.23 -4.24 -13.16
C GLY A 133 -10.43 -4.13 -12.21
N ARG A 134 -11.23 -5.19 -12.03
CA ARG A 134 -12.30 -5.21 -11.03
C ARG A 134 -11.73 -5.59 -9.66
N LEU A 135 -12.00 -4.72 -8.68
CA LEU A 135 -11.55 -4.83 -7.29
C LEU A 135 -10.02 -4.79 -7.12
N PRO A 136 -9.51 -4.31 -5.98
CA PRO A 136 -8.09 -4.39 -5.64
C PRO A 136 -7.71 -5.81 -5.18
N VAL A 137 -7.84 -6.82 -6.06
CA VAL A 137 -7.60 -8.23 -5.72
C VAL A 137 -6.18 -8.47 -5.20
N GLY A 138 -5.17 -8.00 -5.94
CA GLY A 138 -3.76 -8.16 -5.53
C GLY A 138 -3.45 -7.60 -4.14
N PRO A 139 -3.76 -6.32 -3.85
CA PRO A 139 -3.63 -5.75 -2.51
C PRO A 139 -4.35 -6.56 -1.42
N ARG A 140 -5.60 -6.97 -1.68
CA ARG A 140 -6.39 -7.73 -0.70
C ARG A 140 -5.82 -9.13 -0.44
N VAL A 141 -5.39 -9.83 -1.48
CA VAL A 141 -4.75 -11.14 -1.36
C VAL A 141 -3.43 -11.02 -0.59
N ARG A 142 -2.62 -9.99 -0.88
CA ARG A 142 -1.38 -9.73 -0.13
C ARG A 142 -1.64 -9.56 1.35
N GLU A 143 -2.64 -8.76 1.73
CA GLU A 143 -3.03 -8.57 3.13
C GLU A 143 -3.39 -9.89 3.81
N ILE A 144 -4.17 -10.74 3.14
CA ILE A 144 -4.57 -12.04 3.67
C ILE A 144 -3.36 -12.97 3.81
N LEU A 145 -2.50 -13.08 2.79
CA LEU A 145 -1.31 -13.93 2.85
C LEU A 145 -0.38 -13.51 4.00
N ARG A 146 -0.19 -12.20 4.21
CA ARG A 146 0.54 -11.67 5.37
C ARG A 146 -0.13 -12.02 6.70
N ARG A 147 -1.46 -12.00 6.77
CA ARG A 147 -2.19 -12.40 7.97
C ARG A 147 -2.04 -13.90 8.26
N LEU A 148 -2.10 -14.75 7.23
CA LEU A 148 -1.90 -16.20 7.36
C LEU A 148 -0.44 -16.53 7.76
N GLU A 149 0.53 -15.81 7.21
CA GLU A 149 1.93 -15.87 7.63
C GLU A 149 2.08 -15.49 9.11
N ALA A 150 1.49 -14.38 9.54
CA ALA A 150 1.51 -13.96 10.95
C ALA A 150 0.79 -14.95 11.89
N ALA A 151 -0.15 -15.73 11.36
CA ALA A 151 -0.82 -16.81 12.09
C ALA A 151 -0.03 -18.13 12.10
N GLY A 152 1.11 -18.19 11.40
CA GLY A 152 1.94 -19.39 11.28
C GLY A 152 1.43 -20.42 10.26
N GLU A 153 0.40 -20.09 9.48
CA GLU A 153 -0.14 -20.99 8.45
C GLU A 153 0.74 -21.00 7.17
N LEU A 154 1.45 -19.90 6.92
CA LEU A 154 2.31 -19.71 5.75
C LEU A 154 3.70 -19.25 6.15
N ILE A 155 4.67 -19.50 5.27
CA ILE A 155 6.04 -18.99 5.39
C ILE A 155 6.33 -18.16 4.14
N LEU A 156 6.76 -16.91 4.31
CA LEU A 156 7.34 -16.12 3.23
C LEU A 156 8.75 -16.64 2.93
N VAL A 157 8.97 -17.14 1.72
CA VAL A 157 10.25 -17.75 1.32
C VAL A 157 11.10 -16.85 0.42
N SER A 158 10.57 -15.71 0.01
CA SER A 158 11.34 -14.73 -0.76
C SER A 158 12.26 -13.91 0.12
N ALA A 159 13.50 -13.72 -0.35
CA ALA A 159 14.30 -12.57 0.03
C ALA A 159 13.62 -11.28 -0.49
N PRO A 160 13.77 -10.14 0.21
CA PRO A 160 13.27 -8.86 -0.29
C PRO A 160 13.96 -8.49 -1.60
N ASP A 161 13.23 -7.84 -2.50
CA ASP A 161 13.79 -7.30 -3.74
C ASP A 161 14.73 -6.12 -3.47
N GLU A 162 14.47 -5.36 -2.40
CA GLU A 162 15.24 -4.19 -2.02
C GLU A 162 15.10 -3.93 -0.51
N MET A 163 16.21 -3.57 0.14
CA MET A 163 16.23 -3.10 1.53
C MET A 163 16.24 -1.57 1.51
N LEU A 164 15.07 -0.96 1.71
CA LEU A 164 14.88 0.48 1.59
C LEU A 164 15.42 1.23 2.81
N ARG A 165 15.31 0.64 4.01
CA ARG A 165 15.91 1.15 5.24
C ARG A 165 16.12 -0.02 6.21
N GLY A 166 17.38 -0.48 6.30
CA GLY A 166 17.73 -1.61 7.15
C GLY A 166 16.88 -2.87 6.88
N PRO A 167 16.76 -3.80 7.84
CA PRO A 167 15.94 -5.00 7.70
C PRO A 167 14.44 -4.76 7.92
N SER A 168 14.05 -3.57 8.38
CA SER A 168 12.70 -3.22 8.82
C SER A 168 11.83 -2.67 7.69
N VAL A 169 12.41 -1.93 6.74
CA VAL A 169 11.69 -1.41 5.57
C VAL A 169 12.22 -2.05 4.31
N VAL A 170 11.46 -3.00 3.78
CA VAL A 170 11.85 -3.81 2.62
C VAL A 170 10.76 -3.81 1.56
N LEU A 171 11.18 -3.95 0.30
CA LEU A 171 10.29 -4.03 -0.86
C LEU A 171 10.13 -5.48 -1.32
N TYR A 172 8.87 -5.89 -1.49
CA TYR A 172 8.49 -7.13 -2.14
C TYR A 172 7.54 -6.83 -3.30
N ARG A 173 7.93 -7.12 -4.53
CA ARG A 173 7.13 -6.89 -5.74
C ARG A 173 6.15 -8.03 -5.97
N ASP A 174 6.65 -9.25 -6.18
CA ASP A 174 5.85 -10.47 -6.36
C ASP A 174 6.41 -11.63 -5.51
N PRO A 175 6.30 -11.52 -4.17
CA PRO A 175 6.83 -12.50 -3.23
C PRO A 175 6.19 -13.90 -3.38
N TYR A 176 6.91 -14.90 -2.91
CA TYR A 176 6.50 -16.30 -2.81
C TYR A 176 6.23 -16.69 -1.36
N TRP A 177 5.14 -17.43 -1.17
CA TRP A 177 4.85 -18.13 0.07
C TRP A 177 4.80 -19.63 -0.16
N GLN A 178 4.95 -20.37 0.92
CA GLN A 178 4.61 -21.79 0.98
C GLN A 178 3.79 -22.05 2.23
N HIS A 179 3.07 -23.17 2.26
CA HIS A 179 2.45 -23.67 3.48
C HIS A 179 3.52 -23.91 4.54
N ALA A 180 3.22 -23.54 5.80
CA ALA A 180 4.04 -24.02 6.90
C ALA A 180 3.98 -25.55 6.94
N SER A 181 5.12 -26.20 7.10
CA SER A 181 5.16 -27.64 7.38
C SER A 181 4.64 -27.87 8.80
N ASP A 182 3.79 -28.87 8.98
CA ASP A 182 3.42 -29.38 10.32
C ASP A 182 4.65 -29.88 11.10
#